data_AF-A0A0F7Q0J3-F1
#
_entry.id   AF-A0A0F7Q0J3-F1
#
_cell.length_a   1.000
_cell.length_b   1.000
_cell.length_c   1.000
_cell.angle_alpha   90.00
_cell.angle_beta   90.00
_cell.angle_gamma   90.00
#
_symmetry.space_group_name_H-M   'P 1'
#
loop_
_entity.id
_entity.type
_entity.pdbx_description
1 polymer ?
#
loop_
_entity_poly.entity_id
_entity_poly.type
_entity_poly.pdbx_seq_one_letter_code
_entity_poly.pdbx_strand_id
1 'polypeptide(L)'
;MDFAVRQVEALASTRVMTDGQSETVLTGNLVMALFNHDTSRDQDPQLHTHVVVANVTQHNGEWKTLSSDKVGKTGFSENVLANRIAFGKIYQSELRQRVEALGYETEVVGKHGMWEMPGVPVEAFSSRSQAIREAVGEDASLKSRDVAALDTRKSKQHVDPEVRMAEWMQTLKETGFDIRAYRDAADQRAEIRTQAPGPASQDGPDVQQAVTQAIAGLSERKVQFTYTDVLARTVGILPPENGVIERARAGIDEAISREQLIPSTVRRGCSHQEFMCSMSCPSGHSVVTS
;
A
#
# COMPACT_ATOMS: atom_id res chain seq x y z
N MET A 1 -2.34 -9.96 -5.76
CA MET A 1 -0.90 -10.01 -5.43
C MET A 1 -0.05 -9.59 -6.62
N ASP A 2 -0.12 -10.30 -7.74
CA ASP A 2 0.65 -10.03 -8.96
C ASP A 2 0.55 -8.58 -9.42
N PHE A 3 -0.63 -7.98 -9.26
CA PHE A 3 -0.88 -6.59 -9.60
C PHE A 3 0.03 -5.63 -8.82
N ALA A 4 0.06 -5.73 -7.49
CA ALA A 4 0.89 -4.87 -6.65
C ALA A 4 2.39 -5.08 -6.92
N VAL A 5 2.81 -6.32 -7.20
CA VAL A 5 4.22 -6.64 -7.50
C VAL A 5 4.67 -6.01 -8.83
N ARG A 6 3.82 -6.02 -9.86
CA ARG A 6 4.11 -5.34 -11.14
C ARG A 6 4.31 -3.83 -10.97
N GLN A 7 3.58 -3.21 -10.04
CA GLN A 7 3.77 -1.79 -9.74
C GLN A 7 5.13 -1.51 -9.07
N VAL A 8 5.70 -2.47 -8.34
CA VAL A 8 7.07 -2.38 -7.80
C VAL A 8 8.10 -2.53 -8.93
N GLU A 9 7.87 -3.44 -9.87
CA GLU A 9 8.73 -3.65 -11.04
C GLU A 9 8.87 -2.39 -11.91
N ALA A 10 7.81 -1.59 -12.05
CA ALA A 10 7.85 -0.31 -12.75
C ALA A 10 8.88 0.69 -12.16
N LEU A 11 9.24 0.54 -10.87
CA LEU A 11 10.26 1.39 -10.23
C LEU A 11 11.68 0.84 -10.40
N ALA A 12 11.85 -0.36 -10.95
CA ALA A 12 13.15 -0.99 -11.15
C ALA A 12 14.08 -0.04 -11.89
N SER A 13 15.28 0.15 -11.34
CA SER A 13 16.27 1.05 -11.88
C SER A 13 17.67 0.58 -11.56
N THR A 14 18.62 1.03 -12.36
CA THR A 14 20.06 0.81 -12.14
C THR A 14 20.82 2.12 -12.24
N ARG A 15 22.07 2.12 -11.76
CA ARG A 15 22.98 3.25 -11.96
C ARG A 15 23.81 3.03 -13.21
N VAL A 16 23.87 4.06 -14.05
CA VAL A 16 24.72 4.12 -15.23
C VAL A 16 25.71 5.27 -15.05
N MET A 17 26.89 5.13 -15.65
CA MET A 17 27.88 6.20 -15.72
C MET A 17 28.00 6.63 -17.17
N THR A 18 27.71 7.91 -17.42
CA THR A 18 27.75 8.53 -18.74
C THR A 18 28.63 9.77 -18.62
N ASP A 19 29.73 9.82 -19.39
CA ASP A 19 30.71 10.92 -19.38
C ASP A 19 31.22 11.32 -17.97
N GLY A 20 31.44 10.32 -17.11
CA GLY A 20 31.91 10.51 -15.73
C GLY A 20 30.85 10.99 -14.74
N GLN A 21 29.61 11.21 -15.19
CA GLN A 21 28.47 11.51 -14.34
C GLN A 21 27.64 10.25 -14.10
N SER A 22 27.25 10.02 -12.85
CA SER A 22 26.39 8.90 -12.51
C SER A 22 24.93 9.33 -12.55
N GLU A 23 24.12 8.56 -13.27
CA GLU A 23 22.68 8.74 -13.39
C GLU A 23 21.93 7.46 -12.99
N THR A 24 20.69 7.62 -12.55
CA THR A 24 19.77 6.52 -12.27
C THR A 24 18.80 6.39 -13.44
N VAL A 25 18.74 5.22 -14.05
CA VAL A 25 17.88 4.94 -15.21
C VAL A 25 16.89 3.84 -14.85
N LEU A 26 15.62 4.03 -15.21
CA LEU A 26 14.59 3.00 -15.06
C LEU A 26 14.86 1.85 -16.03
N THR A 27 14.78 0.62 -15.54
CA THR A 27 14.96 -0.61 -16.31
C THR A 27 13.65 -1.36 -16.50
N GLY A 28 12.68 -1.19 -15.59
CA GLY A 28 11.34 -1.76 -15.70
C GLY A 28 11.30 -3.30 -15.69
N ASN A 29 12.31 -3.96 -15.13
CA ASN A 29 12.36 -5.42 -15.03
C ASN A 29 13.03 -5.88 -13.73
N LEU A 30 12.48 -6.92 -13.10
CA LEU A 30 13.01 -7.53 -11.88
C LEU A 30 13.05 -9.05 -11.98
N VAL A 31 13.93 -9.67 -11.19
CA VAL A 31 13.86 -11.11 -10.88
C VAL A 31 13.34 -11.27 -9.46
N MET A 32 12.21 -11.96 -9.30
CA MET A 32 11.50 -12.07 -8.01
C MET A 32 11.13 -13.51 -7.71
N ALA A 33 11.21 -13.89 -6.44
CA ALA A 33 10.68 -15.14 -5.91
C ALA A 33 9.58 -14.86 -4.89
N LEU A 34 8.43 -15.51 -5.03
CA LEU A 34 7.23 -15.28 -4.23
C LEU A 34 6.98 -16.49 -3.33
N PHE A 35 7.11 -16.31 -2.01
CA PHE A 35 6.92 -17.38 -1.03
C PHE A 35 5.70 -17.09 -0.17
N ASN A 36 4.65 -17.89 -0.34
CA ASN A 36 3.43 -17.79 0.46
C ASN A 36 3.60 -18.52 1.79
N HIS A 37 3.13 -17.87 2.86
CA HIS A 37 3.06 -18.41 4.21
C HIS A 37 1.70 -18.07 4.81
N ASP A 38 1.28 -18.88 5.78
CA ASP A 38 -0.05 -18.86 6.37
C ASP A 38 -0.04 -18.70 7.89
N THR A 39 1.12 -18.78 8.54
CA THR A 39 1.26 -18.65 9.99
C THR A 39 2.10 -17.44 10.40
N SER A 40 1.70 -16.78 11.48
CA SER A 40 2.51 -15.76 12.16
C SER A 40 3.67 -16.37 12.95
N ARG A 41 4.52 -15.53 13.55
CA ARG A 41 5.54 -16.00 14.51
C ARG A 41 4.92 -16.68 15.73
N ASP A 42 3.74 -16.22 16.13
CA ASP A 42 3.00 -16.74 17.28
C ASP A 42 2.03 -17.86 16.89
N GLN A 43 2.13 -18.36 15.65
CA GLN A 43 1.31 -19.46 15.11
C GLN A 43 -0.18 -19.14 14.93
N ASP A 44 -0.53 -17.86 14.84
CA ASP A 44 -1.87 -17.44 14.39
C ASP A 44 -2.00 -17.53 12.86
N PRO A 45 -3.23 -17.66 12.31
CA PRO A 45 -3.48 -17.48 10.89
C PRO A 45 -3.04 -16.09 10.43
N GLN A 46 -2.01 -16.05 9.59
CA GLN A 46 -1.48 -14.82 9.01
C GLN A 46 -1.00 -15.10 7.59
N LEU A 47 -1.92 -15.07 6.63
CA LEU A 47 -1.59 -15.21 5.22
C LEU A 47 -0.73 -14.02 4.77
N HIS A 48 0.49 -14.30 4.30
CA HIS A 48 1.40 -13.30 3.78
C HIS A 48 2.33 -13.88 2.73
N THR A 49 2.86 -13.01 1.87
CA THR A 49 3.82 -13.40 0.84
C THR A 49 5.13 -12.65 1.00
N HIS A 50 6.24 -13.38 1.08
CA HIS A 50 7.56 -12.79 0.89
C HIS A 50 7.85 -12.68 -0.60
N VAL A 51 7.84 -11.44 -1.09
CA VAL A 51 8.33 -11.10 -2.43
C VAL A 51 9.82 -10.78 -2.32
N VAL A 52 10.65 -11.77 -2.57
CA VAL A 52 12.11 -11.64 -2.52
C VAL A 52 12.60 -11.13 -3.87
N VAL A 53 13.03 -9.87 -3.91
CA VAL A 53 13.58 -9.23 -5.10
C VAL A 53 15.09 -9.47 -5.15
N ALA A 54 15.57 -10.13 -6.20
CA ALA A 54 17.00 -10.30 -6.42
C ALA A 54 17.64 -8.96 -6.78
N ASN A 55 18.88 -8.71 -6.31
CA ASN A 55 19.59 -7.46 -6.57
C ASN A 55 20.20 -7.41 -7.98
N VAL A 56 19.37 -7.67 -9.00
CA VAL A 56 19.74 -7.68 -10.41
C VAL A 56 18.60 -7.13 -11.25
N THR A 57 18.96 -6.39 -12.30
CA THR A 57 18.05 -5.92 -13.34
C THR A 57 18.81 -5.82 -14.66
N GLN A 58 18.13 -6.03 -15.79
CA GLN A 58 18.76 -5.96 -17.10
C GLN A 58 18.66 -4.55 -17.68
N HIS A 59 19.77 -4.06 -18.23
CA HIS A 59 19.85 -2.78 -18.95
C HIS A 59 20.79 -2.93 -20.15
N ASN A 60 20.29 -2.67 -21.37
CA ASN A 60 21.05 -2.80 -22.62
C ASN A 60 21.73 -4.17 -22.81
N GLY A 61 21.02 -5.26 -22.45
CA GLY A 61 21.51 -6.63 -22.58
C GLY A 61 22.45 -7.09 -21.45
N GLU A 62 22.87 -6.20 -20.56
CA GLU A 62 23.73 -6.52 -19.41
C GLU A 62 22.93 -6.61 -18.12
N TRP A 63 23.36 -7.51 -17.22
CA TRP A 63 22.84 -7.55 -15.85
C TRP A 63 23.59 -6.56 -14.97
N LYS A 64 22.84 -5.69 -14.31
CA LYS A 64 23.35 -4.67 -13.38
C LYS A 64 22.64 -4.77 -12.03
N THR A 65 23.25 -4.17 -11.02
CA THR A 65 22.69 -4.06 -9.68
C THR A 65 21.52 -3.08 -9.66
N LEU A 66 20.53 -3.31 -8.79
CA LEU A 66 19.48 -2.31 -8.54
C LEU A 66 20.09 -1.05 -7.93
N SER A 67 19.56 0.10 -8.32
CA SER A 67 20.09 1.40 -7.90
C SER A 67 19.87 1.63 -6.40
N SER A 68 20.83 2.30 -5.77
CA SER A 68 20.68 2.90 -4.44
C SER A 68 21.35 4.27 -4.42
N ASP A 69 20.70 5.20 -3.75
CA ASP A 69 21.20 6.56 -3.55
C ASP A 69 20.83 6.99 -2.13
N LYS A 70 21.77 6.80 -1.19
CA LYS A 70 21.53 7.15 0.22
C LYS A 70 21.44 8.66 0.47
N VAL A 71 21.93 9.49 -0.46
CA VAL A 71 21.98 10.94 -0.29
C VAL A 71 20.71 11.58 -0.85
N GLY A 72 20.43 11.35 -2.13
CA GLY A 72 19.25 11.89 -2.80
C GLY A 72 17.99 11.04 -2.62
N LYS A 73 18.11 9.79 -2.15
CA LYS A 73 17.01 8.82 -1.96
C LYS A 73 16.22 8.57 -3.25
N THR A 74 16.95 8.55 -4.36
CA THR A 74 16.39 8.36 -5.71
C THR A 74 16.55 6.94 -6.25
N GLY A 75 17.21 6.04 -5.50
CA GLY A 75 17.40 4.65 -5.92
C GLY A 75 16.13 3.80 -5.79
N PHE A 76 16.23 2.55 -6.25
CA PHE A 76 15.12 1.61 -6.28
C PHE A 76 14.55 1.35 -4.88
N SER A 77 15.40 0.91 -3.93
CA SER A 77 14.95 0.53 -2.60
C SER A 77 14.41 1.73 -1.81
N GLU A 78 14.99 2.91 -1.99
CA GLU A 78 14.52 4.14 -1.38
C GLU A 78 13.15 4.56 -1.93
N ASN A 79 12.91 4.41 -3.24
CA ASN A 79 11.60 4.65 -3.83
C ASN A 79 10.55 3.62 -3.38
N VAL A 80 10.93 2.34 -3.25
CA VAL A 80 10.02 1.32 -2.71
C VAL A 80 9.62 1.66 -1.26
N LEU A 81 10.59 2.05 -0.43
CA LEU A 81 10.34 2.41 0.96
C LEU A 81 9.49 3.67 1.09
N ALA A 82 9.76 4.69 0.29
CA ALA A 82 8.95 5.90 0.26
C ALA A 82 7.50 5.56 -0.11
N ASN A 83 7.28 4.77 -1.16
CA ASN A 83 5.95 4.44 -1.66
C ASN A 83 5.25 3.26 -0.97
N ARG A 84 5.78 2.77 0.17
CA ARG A 84 5.25 1.58 0.87
C ARG A 84 3.76 1.66 1.20
N ILE A 85 3.25 2.85 1.54
CA ILE A 85 1.82 3.05 1.84
C ILE A 85 0.98 2.94 0.56
N ALA A 86 1.47 3.50 -0.56
CA ALA A 86 0.79 3.41 -1.85
C ALA A 86 0.71 1.94 -2.31
N PHE A 87 1.82 1.19 -2.23
CA PHE A 87 1.82 -0.23 -2.55
C PHE A 87 0.90 -1.05 -1.66
N GLY A 88 0.90 -0.76 -0.34
CA GLY A 88 -0.03 -1.38 0.60
C GLY A 88 -1.48 -1.13 0.20
N LYS A 89 -1.83 0.10 -0.17
CA LYS A 89 -3.19 0.44 -0.63
C LYS A 89 -3.57 -0.24 -1.94
N ILE A 90 -2.66 -0.32 -2.91
CA ILE A 90 -2.90 -1.04 -4.17
C ILE A 90 -3.24 -2.50 -3.89
N TYR A 91 -2.40 -3.15 -3.07
CA TYR A 91 -2.63 -4.54 -2.66
C TYR A 91 -3.97 -4.70 -1.94
N GLN A 92 -4.27 -3.84 -0.96
CA GLN A 92 -5.51 -3.90 -0.19
C GLN A 92 -6.74 -3.62 -1.04
N SER A 93 -6.66 -2.71 -2.01
CA SER A 93 -7.76 -2.37 -2.92
C SER A 93 -8.04 -3.52 -3.90
N GLU A 94 -7.01 -4.09 -4.51
CA GLU A 94 -7.14 -5.26 -5.39
C GLU A 94 -7.75 -6.46 -4.64
N LEU A 95 -7.26 -6.72 -3.42
CA LEU A 95 -7.77 -7.81 -2.60
C LEU A 95 -9.23 -7.57 -2.21
N ARG A 96 -9.56 -6.35 -1.75
CA ARG A 96 -10.92 -5.95 -1.40
C ARG A 96 -11.89 -6.18 -2.55
N GLN A 97 -11.55 -5.73 -3.76
CA GLN A 97 -12.41 -5.92 -4.92
C GLN A 97 -12.70 -7.39 -5.21
N ARG A 98 -11.71 -8.26 -5.09
CA ARG A 98 -11.88 -9.71 -5.29
C ARG A 98 -12.73 -10.32 -4.18
N VAL A 99 -12.50 -9.94 -2.93
CA VAL A 99 -13.27 -10.40 -1.76
C VAL A 99 -14.73 -9.97 -1.86
N GLU A 100 -14.97 -8.71 -2.22
CA GLU A 100 -16.32 -8.18 -2.45
C GLU A 100 -17.00 -8.82 -3.66
N ALA A 101 -16.26 -9.14 -4.73
CA ALA A 101 -16.78 -9.87 -5.88
C ALA A 101 -17.25 -11.29 -5.53
N LEU A 102 -16.63 -11.92 -4.53
CA LEU A 102 -17.06 -13.19 -3.93
C LEU A 102 -18.26 -13.04 -2.98
N GLY A 103 -18.81 -11.83 -2.81
CA GLY A 103 -19.99 -11.57 -1.99
C GLY A 103 -19.70 -11.32 -0.51
N TYR A 104 -18.44 -11.18 -0.10
CA TYR A 104 -18.12 -10.75 1.26
C TYR A 104 -18.28 -9.23 1.43
N GLU A 105 -18.71 -8.82 2.61
CA GLU A 105 -18.78 -7.41 2.98
C GLU A 105 -17.46 -6.96 3.62
N THR A 106 -17.09 -5.70 3.45
CA THR A 106 -15.86 -5.14 4.03
C THR A 106 -16.12 -3.78 4.65
N GLU A 107 -15.43 -3.49 5.76
CA GLU A 107 -15.49 -2.19 6.44
C GLU A 107 -14.08 -1.66 6.74
N VAL A 108 -13.92 -0.34 6.70
CA VAL A 108 -12.62 0.29 7.00
C VAL A 108 -12.48 0.45 8.51
N VAL A 109 -11.56 -0.30 9.11
CA VAL A 109 -11.32 -0.31 10.57
C VAL A 109 -10.01 0.37 10.98
N GLY A 110 -9.18 0.77 10.01
CA GLY A 110 -7.84 1.26 10.30
C GLY A 110 -7.35 2.41 9.42
N LYS A 111 -6.16 2.92 9.76
CA LYS A 111 -5.49 3.99 9.01
C LYS A 111 -5.20 3.54 7.58
N HIS A 112 -5.05 4.50 6.68
CA HIS A 112 -4.68 4.26 5.28
C HIS A 112 -5.61 3.34 4.48
N GLY A 113 -6.85 3.12 4.94
CA GLY A 113 -7.82 2.26 4.25
C GLY A 113 -7.66 0.78 4.58
N MET A 114 -7.00 0.44 5.69
CA MET A 114 -7.03 -0.91 6.24
C MET A 114 -8.47 -1.29 6.58
N TRP A 115 -8.88 -2.48 6.14
CA TRP A 115 -10.25 -2.96 6.20
C TRP A 115 -10.28 -4.40 6.71
N GLU A 116 -11.42 -4.79 7.27
CA GLU A 116 -11.70 -6.14 7.73
C GLU A 116 -13.11 -6.55 7.27
N MET A 117 -13.42 -7.83 7.45
CA MET A 117 -14.76 -8.38 7.21
C MET A 117 -15.63 -8.24 8.48
N PRO A 118 -16.78 -7.55 8.43
CA PRO A 118 -17.62 -7.36 9.61
C PRO A 118 -18.04 -8.68 10.25
N GLY A 119 -18.01 -8.73 11.58
CA GLY A 119 -18.43 -9.89 12.38
C GLY A 119 -17.40 -11.02 12.49
N VAL A 120 -16.27 -10.96 11.76
CA VAL A 120 -15.18 -11.93 11.89
C VAL A 120 -14.35 -11.62 13.16
N PRO A 121 -14.05 -12.60 14.03
CA PRO A 121 -13.38 -12.37 15.31
C PRO A 121 -11.86 -12.21 15.17
N VAL A 122 -11.41 -11.13 14.51
CA VAL A 122 -10.00 -10.87 14.19
C VAL A 122 -9.10 -10.82 15.43
N GLU A 123 -9.57 -10.22 16.54
CA GLU A 123 -8.78 -10.11 17.77
C GLU A 123 -8.42 -11.47 18.38
N ALA A 124 -9.24 -12.51 18.21
CA ALA A 124 -8.94 -13.85 18.73
C ALA A 124 -7.70 -14.49 18.06
N PHE A 125 -7.31 -14.00 16.89
CA PHE A 125 -6.19 -14.48 16.08
C PHE A 125 -5.09 -13.41 15.89
N SER A 126 -5.04 -12.43 16.80
CA SER A 126 -4.12 -11.29 16.72
C SER A 126 -3.14 -11.25 17.90
N SER A 127 -2.72 -12.41 18.41
CA SER A 127 -1.91 -12.52 19.64
C SER A 127 -0.60 -11.73 19.53
N ARG A 128 0.03 -11.73 18.35
CA ARG A 128 1.27 -10.96 18.10
C ARG A 128 1.06 -9.47 18.27
N SER A 129 -0.05 -8.95 17.75
CA SER A 129 -0.41 -7.53 17.82
C SER A 129 -0.73 -7.12 19.25
N GLN A 130 -1.43 -7.98 20.00
CA GLN A 130 -1.74 -7.75 21.41
C GLN A 130 -0.47 -7.71 22.25
N ALA A 131 0.44 -8.69 22.10
CA ALA A 131 1.71 -8.71 22.83
C ALA A 131 2.58 -7.46 22.57
N ILE A 132 2.59 -6.93 21.33
CA ILE A 132 3.29 -5.67 21.02
C ILE A 132 2.61 -4.50 21.74
N ARG A 133 1.28 -4.40 21.66
CA ARG A 133 0.51 -3.31 22.30
C ARG A 133 0.66 -3.34 23.82
N GLU A 134 0.66 -4.51 24.44
CA GLU A 134 0.92 -4.69 25.87
C GLU A 134 2.34 -4.25 26.27
N ALA A 135 3.33 -4.52 25.43
CA ALA A 135 4.73 -4.21 25.74
C ALA A 135 5.08 -2.71 25.65
N VAL A 136 4.47 -1.96 24.73
CA VAL A 136 4.81 -0.53 24.52
C VAL A 136 3.66 0.46 24.71
N GLY A 137 2.45 -0.02 24.90
CA GLY A 137 1.24 0.80 24.98
C GLY A 137 0.66 1.15 23.61
N GLU A 138 -0.62 1.54 23.61
CA GLU A 138 -1.39 1.84 22.39
C GLU A 138 -0.81 3.03 21.62
N ASP A 139 -0.34 4.08 22.31
CA ASP A 139 0.16 5.31 21.67
C ASP A 139 1.66 5.27 21.32
N ALA A 140 2.28 4.09 21.39
CA ALA A 140 3.70 3.93 21.09
C ALA A 140 4.07 4.36 19.66
N SER A 141 5.22 5.01 19.54
CA SER A 141 5.79 5.35 18.22
C SER A 141 6.04 4.10 17.38
N LEU A 142 6.04 4.23 16.05
CA LEU A 142 6.37 3.11 15.14
C LEU A 142 7.73 2.49 15.47
N LYS A 143 8.73 3.32 15.79
CA LYS A 143 10.06 2.86 16.17
C LYS A 143 10.05 2.04 17.47
N SER A 144 9.26 2.47 18.45
CA SER A 144 9.08 1.71 19.71
C SER A 144 8.41 0.37 19.46
N ARG A 145 7.39 0.34 18.59
CA ARG A 145 6.70 -0.88 18.18
C ARG A 145 7.64 -1.84 17.42
N ASP A 146 8.53 -1.33 16.57
CA ASP A 146 9.53 -2.16 15.86
C ASP A 146 10.49 -2.86 16.83
N VAL A 147 10.96 -2.14 17.85
CA VAL A 147 11.82 -2.71 18.91
C VAL A 147 11.06 -3.78 19.69
N ALA A 148 9.84 -3.46 20.15
CA ALA A 148 8.99 -4.43 20.85
C ALA A 148 8.67 -5.65 19.98
N ALA A 149 8.48 -5.46 18.68
CA ALA A 149 8.23 -6.52 17.72
C ALA A 149 9.43 -7.49 17.57
N LEU A 150 10.65 -7.05 17.89
CA LEU A 150 11.84 -7.89 17.95
C LEU A 150 12.02 -8.53 19.33
N ASP A 151 11.85 -7.75 20.39
CA ASP A 151 12.10 -8.20 21.77
C ASP A 151 11.10 -9.25 22.24
N THR A 152 9.81 -9.08 21.90
CA THR A 152 8.75 -10.04 22.27
C THR A 152 8.65 -11.21 21.28
N ARG A 153 9.53 -11.27 20.28
CA ARG A 153 9.48 -12.28 19.21
C ARG A 153 9.99 -13.62 19.71
N LYS A 154 9.12 -14.63 19.68
CA LYS A 154 9.51 -16.03 19.94
C LYS A 154 10.37 -16.60 18.80
N SER A 155 11.19 -17.59 19.13
CA SER A 155 11.89 -18.40 18.13
C SER A 155 10.87 -19.12 17.23
N LYS A 156 11.24 -19.41 15.98
CA LYS A 156 10.34 -20.14 15.08
C LYS A 156 10.17 -21.55 15.64
N GLN A 157 8.93 -21.92 15.96
CA GLN A 157 8.60 -23.27 16.33
C GLN A 157 8.11 -24.03 15.10
N HIS A 158 8.47 -25.31 15.01
CA HIS A 158 7.86 -26.21 14.07
C HIS A 158 6.74 -26.92 14.82
N VAL A 159 5.50 -26.62 14.44
CA VAL A 159 4.33 -27.28 15.02
C VAL A 159 3.62 -28.06 13.93
N ASP A 160 3.07 -29.21 14.32
CA ASP A 160 2.28 -30.04 13.43
C ASP A 160 1.07 -29.25 12.88
N PRO A 161 0.91 -29.15 11.55
CA PRO A 161 -0.21 -28.44 10.92
C PRO A 161 -1.59 -28.92 11.40
N GLU A 162 -1.77 -30.21 11.65
CA GLU A 162 -3.07 -30.76 12.08
C GLU A 162 -3.42 -30.29 13.50
N VAL A 163 -2.43 -30.28 14.39
CA VAL A 163 -2.59 -29.78 15.76
C VAL A 163 -2.90 -28.28 15.74
N ARG A 164 -2.21 -27.50 14.91
CA ARG A 164 -2.49 -26.06 14.75
C ARG A 164 -3.91 -25.80 14.26
N MET A 165 -4.35 -26.52 13.24
CA MET A 165 -5.70 -26.38 12.70
C MET A 165 -6.76 -26.71 13.76
N ALA A 166 -6.57 -27.78 14.53
CA ALA A 166 -7.48 -28.14 15.62
C ALA A 166 -7.58 -27.04 16.69
N GLU A 167 -6.44 -26.45 17.08
CA GLU A 167 -6.43 -25.33 18.02
C GLU A 167 -7.14 -24.09 17.45
N TRP A 168 -6.90 -23.73 16.20
CA TRP A 168 -7.60 -22.60 15.58
C TRP A 168 -9.11 -22.81 15.52
N MET A 169 -9.56 -24.01 15.16
CA MET A 169 -10.99 -24.35 15.14
C MET A 169 -11.61 -24.30 16.53
N GLN A 170 -10.85 -24.68 17.57
CA GLN A 170 -11.28 -24.59 18.95
C GLN A 170 -11.37 -23.12 19.42
N THR A 171 -10.35 -22.30 19.18
CA THR A 171 -10.38 -20.85 19.45
C THR A 171 -11.54 -20.18 18.73
N LEU A 172 -11.77 -20.53 17.46
CA LEU A 172 -12.89 -19.98 16.70
C LEU A 172 -14.25 -20.36 17.31
N LYS A 173 -14.40 -21.62 17.74
CA LYS A 173 -15.62 -22.07 18.41
C LYS A 173 -15.90 -21.28 19.69
N GLU A 174 -14.87 -20.91 20.44
CA GLU A 174 -15.00 -20.09 21.66
C GLU A 174 -15.50 -18.67 21.38
N THR A 175 -15.29 -18.15 20.17
CA THR A 175 -15.84 -16.85 19.74
C THR A 175 -17.33 -16.92 19.37
N GLY A 176 -17.88 -18.13 19.18
CA GLY A 176 -19.24 -18.33 18.66
C GLY A 176 -19.41 -18.04 17.17
N PHE A 177 -18.32 -17.83 16.43
CA PHE A 177 -18.37 -17.54 15.00
C PHE A 177 -18.67 -18.79 14.17
N ASP A 178 -19.70 -18.73 13.32
CA ASP A 178 -20.06 -19.81 12.40
C ASP A 178 -19.53 -19.52 10.99
N ILE A 179 -18.43 -20.21 10.62
CA ILE A 179 -17.82 -20.09 9.28
C ILE A 179 -18.81 -20.44 8.17
N ARG A 180 -19.65 -21.47 8.38
CA ARG A 180 -20.55 -21.96 7.32
C ARG A 180 -21.64 -20.95 7.07
N ALA A 181 -22.31 -20.49 8.12
CA ALA A 181 -23.34 -19.46 8.00
C ALA A 181 -22.78 -18.17 7.38
N TYR A 182 -21.55 -17.79 7.73
CA TYR A 182 -20.90 -16.61 7.15
C TYR A 182 -20.61 -16.74 5.65
N ARG A 183 -20.16 -17.93 5.22
CA ARG A 183 -19.95 -18.27 3.81
C ARG A 183 -21.26 -18.33 3.02
N ASP A 184 -22.27 -18.99 3.56
CA ASP A 184 -23.59 -19.11 2.93
C ASP A 184 -24.22 -17.72 2.70
N ALA A 185 -24.04 -16.80 3.65
CA ALA A 185 -24.47 -15.41 3.48
C ALA A 185 -23.68 -14.67 2.36
N ALA A 186 -22.39 -14.96 2.21
CA ALA A 186 -21.58 -14.40 1.12
C ALA A 186 -22.02 -14.94 -0.26
N ASP A 187 -22.24 -16.25 -0.35
CA ASP A 187 -22.71 -16.92 -1.56
C ASP A 187 -24.08 -16.35 -1.99
N GLN A 188 -25.01 -16.17 -1.05
CA GLN A 188 -26.30 -15.51 -1.32
C GLN A 188 -26.14 -14.07 -1.84
N ARG A 189 -25.24 -13.27 -1.26
CA ARG A 189 -24.97 -11.90 -1.73
C ARG A 189 -24.37 -11.90 -3.14
N ALA A 190 -23.48 -12.84 -3.46
CA ALA A 190 -22.90 -12.99 -4.79
C ALA A 190 -23.95 -13.38 -5.84
N GLU A 191 -24.88 -14.29 -5.48
CA GLU A 191 -26.00 -14.68 -6.34
C GLU A 191 -26.94 -13.50 -6.63
N ILE A 192 -27.34 -12.74 -5.59
CA ILE A 192 -28.19 -11.55 -5.73
C ILE A 192 -27.55 -10.52 -6.68
N ARG A 193 -26.25 -10.26 -6.54
CA ARG A 193 -25.52 -9.33 -7.42
C ARG A 193 -25.49 -9.80 -8.87
N THR A 194 -25.39 -11.11 -9.09
CA THR A 194 -25.39 -11.69 -10.45
C THR A 194 -26.77 -11.57 -11.11
N GLN A 195 -27.85 -11.68 -10.32
CA GLN A 195 -29.23 -11.61 -10.80
C GLN A 195 -29.76 -10.17 -11.00
N ALA A 196 -29.19 -9.18 -10.28
CA ALA A 196 -29.53 -7.77 -10.42
C ALA A 196 -28.27 -6.98 -10.85
N PRO A 197 -28.02 -6.81 -12.17
CA PRO A 197 -26.93 -5.95 -12.62
C PRO A 197 -27.23 -4.52 -12.17
N GLY A 198 -26.46 -4.03 -11.20
CA GLY A 198 -26.41 -2.61 -10.90
C GLY A 198 -25.91 -1.83 -12.13
N PRO A 199 -26.19 -0.51 -12.23
CA PRO A 199 -25.66 0.29 -13.32
C PRO A 199 -24.14 0.16 -13.31
N ALA A 200 -23.58 -0.36 -14.41
CA ALA A 200 -22.15 -0.38 -14.63
C ALA A 200 -21.68 1.07 -14.79
N SER A 201 -21.18 1.69 -13.72
CA SER A 201 -20.39 2.91 -13.85
C SER A 201 -19.07 2.50 -14.51
N GLN A 202 -19.02 2.63 -15.83
CA GLN A 202 -17.85 2.26 -16.65
C GLN A 202 -16.72 3.29 -16.63
N ASP A 203 -16.90 4.45 -16.00
CA ASP A 203 -15.86 5.46 -15.88
C ASP A 203 -15.55 5.69 -14.39
N GLY A 204 -14.45 5.12 -13.91
CA GLY A 204 -13.83 5.59 -12.67
C GLY A 204 -13.43 7.06 -12.80
N PRO A 205 -13.15 7.77 -11.68
CA PRO A 205 -12.73 9.17 -11.74
C PRO A 205 -11.50 9.32 -12.63
N ASP A 206 -11.50 10.31 -13.52
CA ASP A 206 -10.33 10.69 -14.31
C ASP A 206 -9.13 10.97 -13.39
N VAL A 207 -7.92 10.71 -13.86
CA VAL A 207 -6.67 10.88 -13.09
C VAL A 207 -6.57 12.30 -12.52
N GLN A 208 -6.96 13.32 -13.30
CA GLN A 208 -6.94 14.71 -12.84
C GLN A 208 -7.94 14.97 -11.71
N GLN A 209 -9.11 14.35 -11.79
CA GLN A 209 -10.12 14.45 -10.74
C GLN A 209 -9.65 13.73 -9.47
N ALA A 210 -9.05 12.55 -9.60
CA ALA A 210 -8.50 11.79 -8.48
C ALA A 210 -7.35 12.55 -7.78
N VAL A 211 -6.45 13.16 -8.55
CA VAL A 211 -5.37 14.01 -8.02
C VAL A 211 -5.95 15.23 -7.31
N THR A 212 -6.91 15.92 -7.91
CA THR A 212 -7.58 17.08 -7.29
C THR A 212 -8.25 16.71 -5.97
N GLN A 213 -9.00 15.62 -5.93
CA GLN A 213 -9.64 15.11 -4.71
C GLN A 213 -8.60 14.69 -3.66
N ALA A 214 -7.48 14.10 -4.08
CA ALA A 214 -6.39 13.73 -3.20
C ALA A 214 -5.75 14.95 -2.54
N ILE A 215 -5.46 16.00 -3.33
CA ILE A 215 -4.89 17.26 -2.85
C ILE A 215 -5.85 17.94 -1.88
N ALA A 216 -7.13 18.07 -2.24
CA ALA A 216 -8.14 18.69 -1.39
C ALA A 216 -8.24 17.98 -0.03
N GLY A 217 -8.38 16.65 -0.03
CA GLY A 217 -8.50 15.87 1.21
C GLY A 217 -7.23 15.86 2.06
N LEU A 218 -6.04 16.04 1.47
CA LEU A 218 -4.80 16.22 2.23
C LEU A 218 -4.70 17.62 2.84
N SER A 219 -5.10 18.63 2.08
CA SER A 219 -5.01 20.05 2.46
C SER A 219 -5.95 20.41 3.62
N GLU A 220 -7.09 19.72 3.75
CA GLU A 220 -8.00 19.86 4.90
C GLU A 220 -7.33 19.50 6.24
N ARG A 221 -6.30 18.67 6.23
CA ARG A 221 -5.70 18.07 7.44
C ARG A 221 -4.24 18.44 7.65
N LYS A 222 -3.55 18.90 6.59
CA LYS A 222 -2.12 19.18 6.60
C LYS A 222 -1.82 20.45 5.82
N VAL A 223 -0.96 21.30 6.38
CA VAL A 223 -0.40 22.49 5.70
C VAL A 223 0.65 22.09 4.66
N GLN A 224 1.38 21.00 4.92
CA GLN A 224 2.41 20.45 4.03
C GLN A 224 2.24 18.94 3.91
N PHE A 225 2.42 18.43 2.71
CA PHE A 225 2.37 17.00 2.41
C PHE A 225 3.38 16.64 1.31
N THR A 226 3.82 15.39 1.30
CA THR A 226 4.86 14.93 0.37
C THR A 226 4.28 14.47 -0.95
N TYR A 227 5.11 14.39 -2.00
CA TYR A 227 4.75 13.73 -3.27
C TYR A 227 4.11 12.36 -3.03
N THR A 228 4.73 11.60 -2.12
CA THR A 228 4.29 10.26 -1.73
C THR A 228 2.91 10.26 -1.08
N ASP A 229 2.56 11.27 -0.26
CA ASP A 229 1.23 11.42 0.32
C ASP A 229 0.17 11.61 -0.78
N VAL A 230 0.44 12.51 -1.74
CA VAL A 230 -0.46 12.78 -2.88
C VAL A 230 -0.60 11.54 -3.73
N LEU A 231 0.49 10.85 -4.04
CA LEU A 231 0.49 9.62 -4.82
C LEU A 231 -0.31 8.52 -4.11
N ALA A 232 -0.04 8.27 -2.82
CA ALA A 232 -0.75 7.25 -2.06
C ALA A 232 -2.25 7.56 -1.88
N ARG A 233 -2.64 8.84 -1.88
CA ARG A 233 -4.06 9.22 -1.83
C ARG A 233 -4.72 9.09 -3.20
N THR A 234 -4.06 9.56 -4.27
CA THR A 234 -4.53 9.47 -5.67
C THR A 234 -4.74 8.02 -6.09
N VAL A 235 -3.74 7.17 -5.85
CA VAL A 235 -3.82 5.72 -6.16
C VAL A 235 -4.91 5.02 -5.36
N GLY A 236 -5.24 5.51 -4.16
CA GLY A 236 -6.36 4.98 -3.38
C GLY A 236 -7.75 5.42 -3.87
N ILE A 237 -7.82 6.40 -4.78
CA ILE A 237 -9.06 6.86 -5.42
C ILE A 237 -9.23 6.19 -6.79
N LEU A 238 -8.12 5.99 -7.51
CA LEU A 238 -8.13 5.37 -8.83
C LEU A 238 -8.42 3.86 -8.78
N PRO A 239 -9.03 3.31 -9.85
CA PRO A 239 -9.18 1.88 -9.98
C PRO A 239 -7.81 1.18 -10.09
N PRO A 240 -7.64 -0.03 -9.52
CA PRO A 240 -6.40 -0.78 -9.56
C PRO A 240 -6.20 -1.42 -10.96
N GLU A 241 -5.70 -0.61 -11.89
CA GLU A 241 -5.41 -1.01 -13.27
C GLU A 241 -3.92 -0.93 -13.60
N ASN A 242 -3.46 -1.70 -14.59
CA ASN A 242 -2.04 -1.70 -14.97
C ASN A 242 -1.58 -0.27 -15.31
N GLY A 243 -0.43 0.13 -14.76
CA GLY A 243 0.13 1.46 -14.97
C GLY A 243 -0.48 2.56 -14.07
N VAL A 244 -1.25 2.20 -13.02
CA VAL A 244 -1.90 3.19 -12.14
C VAL A 244 -0.90 4.13 -11.46
N ILE A 245 0.29 3.65 -11.07
CA ILE A 245 1.31 4.51 -10.48
C ILE A 245 1.86 5.49 -11.51
N GLU A 246 2.20 5.03 -12.71
CA GLU A 246 2.70 5.91 -13.77
C GLU A 246 1.68 6.97 -14.16
N ARG A 247 0.41 6.60 -14.29
CA ARG A 247 -0.69 7.55 -14.53
C ARG A 247 -0.84 8.54 -13.39
N ALA A 248 -0.86 8.08 -12.14
CA ALA A 248 -0.98 8.96 -10.99
C ALA A 248 0.21 9.92 -10.87
N ARG A 249 1.44 9.44 -11.16
CA ARG A 249 2.64 10.29 -11.21
C ARG A 249 2.53 11.36 -12.28
N ALA A 250 2.13 10.99 -13.50
CA ALA A 250 1.92 11.93 -14.59
C ALA A 250 0.85 12.99 -14.24
N GLY A 251 -0.24 12.58 -13.60
CA GLY A 251 -1.28 13.51 -13.12
C GLY A 251 -0.78 14.48 -12.04
N ILE A 252 0.07 14.01 -11.11
CA ILE A 252 0.69 14.88 -10.10
C ILE A 252 1.67 15.86 -10.75
N ASP A 253 2.48 15.41 -11.70
CA ASP A 253 3.42 16.26 -12.43
C ASP A 253 2.68 17.34 -13.23
N GLU A 254 1.52 16.99 -13.80
CA GLU A 254 0.62 17.96 -14.44
C GLU A 254 0.04 18.96 -13.43
N ALA A 255 -0.43 18.51 -12.26
CA ALA A 255 -0.94 19.39 -11.20
C ALA A 255 0.14 20.38 -10.70
N ILE A 256 1.40 19.96 -10.64
CA ILE A 256 2.55 20.83 -10.36
C ILE A 256 2.74 21.84 -11.50
N SER A 257 2.65 21.40 -12.76
CA SER A 257 2.77 22.28 -13.92
C SER A 257 1.67 23.34 -14.00
N ARG A 258 0.47 23.02 -13.50
CA ARG A 258 -0.70 23.91 -13.41
C ARG A 258 -0.75 24.74 -12.12
N GLU A 259 0.31 24.73 -11.32
CA GLU A 259 0.41 25.45 -10.04
C GLU A 259 -0.69 25.10 -9.01
N GLN A 260 -1.33 23.93 -9.14
CA GLN A 260 -2.24 23.42 -8.10
C GLN A 260 -1.46 22.92 -6.87
N LEU A 261 -0.22 22.48 -7.09
CA LEU A 261 0.75 22.12 -6.07
C LEU A 261 1.99 23.00 -6.19
N ILE A 262 2.35 23.68 -5.10
CA ILE A 262 3.54 24.52 -5.03
C ILE A 262 4.63 23.73 -4.31
N PRO A 263 5.73 23.37 -4.99
CA PRO A 263 6.84 22.67 -4.34
C PRO A 263 7.57 23.61 -3.39
N SER A 264 7.65 23.24 -2.10
CA SER A 264 8.39 23.99 -1.08
C SER A 264 9.89 23.67 -1.10
N THR A 265 10.30 22.62 -1.81
CA THR A 265 11.70 22.17 -1.96
C THR A 265 12.11 22.06 -3.44
N VAL A 266 13.35 22.50 -3.76
CA VAL A 266 13.82 22.87 -5.12
C VAL A 266 14.05 21.66 -6.07
N ARG A 267 13.93 20.41 -5.62
CA ARG A 267 14.16 19.22 -6.47
C ARG A 267 12.87 18.57 -6.95
N ARG A 268 12.52 18.81 -8.22
CA ARG A 268 11.42 18.15 -8.95
C ARG A 268 11.63 16.63 -9.03
N GLY A 269 10.57 15.86 -8.83
CA GLY A 269 10.54 14.41 -9.10
C GLY A 269 11.12 13.52 -8.00
N CYS A 270 11.47 14.09 -6.84
CA CYS A 270 11.98 13.32 -5.71
C CYS A 270 10.84 12.83 -4.81
N SER A 271 10.91 11.59 -4.33
CA SER A 271 9.93 11.00 -3.39
C SER A 271 9.77 11.79 -2.07
N HIS A 272 10.74 12.66 -1.79
CA HIS A 272 10.83 13.54 -0.61
C HIS A 272 10.46 15.00 -0.91
N GLN A 273 9.92 15.30 -2.10
CA GLN A 273 9.49 16.65 -2.43
C GLN A 273 8.24 17.00 -1.61
N GLU A 274 8.32 18.10 -0.88
CA GLU A 274 7.21 18.65 -0.10
C GLU A 274 6.42 19.66 -0.94
N PHE A 275 5.11 19.65 -0.75
CA PHE A 275 4.16 20.52 -1.42
C PHE A 275 3.25 21.24 -0.44
N MET A 276 2.82 22.42 -0.88
CA MET A 276 1.70 23.16 -0.33
C MET A 276 0.62 23.30 -1.40
N CYS A 277 -0.65 23.31 -0.99
CA CYS A 277 -1.77 23.54 -1.89
C CYS A 277 -1.85 25.02 -2.26
N SER A 278 -2.03 25.29 -3.55
CA SER A 278 -2.33 26.64 -4.05
C SER A 278 -3.77 27.02 -3.68
N MET A 279 -3.93 27.88 -2.66
CA MET A 279 -5.23 28.47 -2.38
C MET A 279 -5.53 29.56 -3.42
N SER A 280 -6.24 29.20 -4.48
CA SER A 280 -6.82 30.17 -5.39
C SER A 280 -8.05 30.80 -4.73
N CYS A 281 -7.92 32.00 -4.17
CA CYS A 281 -9.07 32.84 -3.83
C CYS A 281 -9.86 33.16 -5.10
N PRO A 282 -11.21 33.18 -5.10
CA PRO A 282 -12.04 33.58 -6.25
C PRO A 282 -11.90 35.05 -6.67
N SER A 283 -10.89 35.77 -6.17
CA SER A 283 -10.66 37.18 -6.45
C SER A 283 -9.16 37.46 -6.56
N GLY A 284 -8.56 36.99 -7.66
CA GLY A 284 -7.49 37.67 -8.42
C GLY A 284 -6.29 38.33 -7.71
N HIS A 285 -5.95 38.04 -6.46
CA HIS A 285 -4.74 38.56 -5.80
C HIS A 285 -4.05 37.44 -5.01
N SER A 286 -2.82 37.10 -5.42
CA SER A 286 -1.90 36.25 -4.65
C SER A 286 -1.48 37.00 -3.38
N VAL A 287 -1.80 36.45 -2.22
CA VAL A 287 -1.22 36.89 -0.95
C VAL A 287 -0.33 35.75 -0.45
N VAL A 288 0.98 35.99 -0.49
CA VAL A 288 1.98 35.19 0.22
C VAL A 288 1.98 35.67 1.67
N THR A 289 1.63 34.82 2.62
CA THR A 289 1.90 35.06 4.04
C THR A 289 3.07 34.20 4.50
N SER A 290 4.07 34.88 5.06
CA SER A 290 5.32 34.38 5.63
C SER A 290 5.14 33.44 6.81
#